data_AF-A0A444V2I6-F1
#
_entry.id   AF-A0A444V2I6-F1
#
_cell.length_a   1.000
_cell.length_b   1.000
_cell.length_c   1.000
_cell.angle_alpha   90.00
_cell.angle_beta   90.00
_cell.angle_gamma   90.00
#
_symmetry.space_group_name_H-M   'P 1'
#
loop_
_entity.id
_entity.type
_entity.pdbx_description
1 polymer ?
#
loop_
_entity_poly.entity_id
_entity_poly.type
_entity_poly.pdbx_seq_one_letter_code
_entity_poly.pdbx_strand_id
1 'polypeptide(L)'
;MKYGLERILGEEKSLSLLARAIEPRQPNMMTDVVKLLSAICIVGEENTFEKVLEAITTAAEHRNIKRFHPIVEGLRDHSVQLQVACMQLINALVTSPDDLDFRLHIRNEFMRCGLKAILPHLNIIKSDALDIQLKVFEEHKEEDMIEFAHRLEDIRCELEYPFKQ
;
A
#
# COMPACT_ATOMS: atom_id res chain seq x y z
N MET A 1 -22.14 11.23 -13.32
CA MET A 1 -21.85 9.91 -12.72
C MET A 1 -20.71 9.93 -11.68
N LYS A 2 -19.74 10.87 -11.73
CA LYS A 2 -18.67 11.02 -10.72
C LYS A 2 -19.16 11.15 -9.27
N TYR A 3 -20.13 12.03 -9.02
CA TYR A 3 -20.65 12.32 -7.67
C TYR A 3 -21.38 11.15 -6.96
N GLY A 4 -21.87 10.15 -7.70
CA GLY A 4 -22.62 9.05 -7.11
C GLY A 4 -21.71 7.99 -6.49
N LEU A 5 -20.60 7.69 -7.15
CA LEU A 5 -19.62 6.71 -6.67
C LEU A 5 -18.82 7.26 -5.50
N GLU A 6 -18.36 8.51 -5.55
CA GLU A 6 -17.62 9.15 -4.47
C GLU A 6 -18.42 9.21 -3.15
N ARG A 7 -19.73 9.47 -3.22
CA ARG A 7 -20.59 9.56 -2.03
C ARG A 7 -20.92 8.20 -1.40
N ILE A 8 -21.10 7.16 -2.22
CA ILE A 8 -21.36 5.80 -1.73
C ILE A 8 -20.08 5.15 -1.21
N LEU A 9 -18.94 5.38 -1.88
CA LEU A 9 -17.63 4.84 -1.50
C LEU A 9 -17.00 5.57 -0.31
N GLY A 10 -17.46 6.78 0.03
CA GLY A 10 -17.08 7.52 1.22
C GLY A 10 -17.75 7.07 2.53
N GLU A 11 -18.74 6.16 2.47
CA GLU A 11 -19.33 5.57 3.66
C GLU A 11 -18.42 4.46 4.22
N GLU A 12 -18.11 4.50 5.52
CA GLU A 12 -17.30 3.50 6.22
C GLU A 12 -17.78 2.05 5.99
N LYS A 13 -19.10 1.87 5.89
CA LYS A 13 -19.72 0.56 5.60
C LYS A 13 -19.33 0.05 4.22
N SER A 14 -19.23 0.91 3.22
CA SER A 14 -18.83 0.54 1.85
C SER A 14 -17.36 0.12 1.81
N LEU A 15 -16.47 0.87 2.47
CA LEU A 15 -15.05 0.51 2.57
C LEU A 15 -14.84 -0.81 3.30
N SER A 16 -15.59 -1.05 4.39
CA SER A 16 -15.55 -2.32 5.11
C SER A 16 -15.96 -3.51 4.23
N LEU A 17 -17.00 -3.36 3.41
CA LEU A 17 -17.42 -4.40 2.47
C LEU A 17 -16.37 -4.65 1.38
N LEU A 18 -15.78 -3.60 0.82
CA LEU A 18 -14.69 -3.71 -0.15
C LEU A 18 -13.48 -4.41 0.47
N ALA A 19 -13.03 -3.98 1.65
CA ALA A 19 -11.90 -4.59 2.34
C ALA A 19 -12.13 -6.09 2.61
N ARG A 20 -13.35 -6.49 2.98
CA ARG A 20 -13.73 -7.90 3.15
C ARG A 20 -13.72 -8.68 1.83
N ALA A 21 -13.96 -8.02 0.70
CA ALA A 21 -13.92 -8.63 -0.62
C ALA A 21 -12.49 -8.78 -1.20
N ILE A 22 -11.46 -8.34 -0.48
CA ILE A 22 -10.06 -8.68 -0.78
C ILE A 22 -9.86 -10.17 -0.42
N GLU A 23 -10.16 -11.05 -1.38
CA GLU A 23 -10.18 -12.50 -1.21
C GLU A 23 -9.37 -13.17 -2.34
N PRO A 24 -8.15 -13.68 -2.06
CA PRO A 24 -7.29 -14.30 -3.07
C PRO A 24 -7.93 -15.51 -3.77
N ARG A 25 -8.89 -16.18 -3.10
CA ARG A 25 -9.65 -17.30 -3.70
C ARG A 25 -10.65 -16.85 -4.77
N GLN A 26 -10.87 -15.54 -4.90
CA GLN A 26 -11.78 -14.93 -5.89
C GLN A 26 -11.01 -13.85 -6.69
N PRO A 27 -10.03 -14.25 -7.51
CA PRO A 27 -9.04 -13.33 -8.09
C PRO A 27 -9.66 -12.21 -8.96
N ASN A 28 -10.73 -12.52 -9.71
CA ASN A 28 -11.41 -11.51 -10.53
C ASN A 28 -12.07 -10.43 -9.67
N MET A 29 -12.85 -10.84 -8.66
CA MET A 29 -13.49 -9.91 -7.74
C MET A 29 -12.46 -9.11 -6.94
N MET A 30 -11.42 -9.79 -6.44
CA MET A 30 -10.33 -9.14 -5.74
C MET A 30 -9.65 -8.09 -6.62
N THR A 31 -9.40 -8.38 -7.91
CA THR A 31 -8.80 -7.43 -8.86
C THR A 31 -9.61 -6.14 -8.94
N ASP A 32 -10.93 -6.24 -9.11
CA ASP A 32 -11.80 -5.07 -9.20
C ASP A 32 -11.81 -4.27 -7.88
N VAL A 33 -11.89 -4.99 -6.75
CA VAL A 33 -11.87 -4.39 -5.41
C VAL A 33 -10.56 -3.65 -5.13
N VAL A 34 -9.40 -4.25 -5.40
CA VAL A 34 -8.11 -3.61 -5.12
C VAL A 34 -7.87 -2.42 -6.04
N LYS A 35 -8.36 -2.44 -7.29
CA LYS A 35 -8.34 -1.27 -8.19
C LYS A 35 -9.19 -0.13 -7.66
N LEU A 36 -10.39 -0.44 -7.17
CA LEU A 36 -11.28 0.56 -6.58
C LEU A 36 -10.65 1.19 -5.34
N LEU A 37 -10.12 0.39 -4.42
CA LEU A 37 -9.42 0.89 -3.23
C LEU A 37 -8.18 1.72 -3.60
N SER A 38 -7.43 1.32 -4.62
CA SER A 38 -6.29 2.11 -5.12
C SER A 38 -6.74 3.49 -5.62
N ALA A 39 -7.81 3.53 -6.43
CA ALA A 39 -8.34 4.78 -6.93
C ALA A 39 -8.85 5.69 -5.80
N ILE A 40 -9.47 5.09 -4.76
CA ILE A 40 -9.93 5.81 -3.57
C ILE A 40 -8.74 6.38 -2.79
N CYS A 41 -7.65 5.64 -2.60
CA CYS A 41 -6.44 6.15 -1.94
C CYS A 41 -5.76 7.30 -2.71
N ILE A 42 -5.81 7.27 -4.05
CA ILE A 42 -5.14 8.26 -4.91
C ILE A 42 -5.97 9.53 -5.12
N VAL A 43 -7.29 9.38 -5.30
CA VAL A 43 -8.20 10.48 -5.66
C VAL A 43 -8.98 11.01 -4.45
N GLY A 44 -8.96 10.29 -3.34
CA GLY A 44 -9.71 10.62 -2.13
C GLY A 44 -9.35 11.98 -1.54
N GLU A 45 -10.31 12.54 -0.80
CA GLU A 45 -10.12 13.73 0.03
C GLU A 45 -9.32 13.39 1.31
N GLU A 46 -9.06 14.39 2.16
CA GLU A 46 -8.35 14.20 3.43
C GLU A 46 -8.86 13.00 4.25
N ASN A 47 -7.93 12.26 4.87
CA ASN A 47 -8.18 11.07 5.69
C ASN A 47 -8.75 9.85 4.95
N THR A 48 -8.94 9.90 3.62
CA THR A 48 -9.45 8.74 2.86
C THR A 48 -8.52 7.53 2.96
N PHE A 49 -7.21 7.77 2.90
CA PHE A 49 -6.19 6.74 3.11
C PHE A 49 -6.37 6.02 4.46
N GLU A 50 -6.56 6.76 5.54
CA GLU A 50 -6.69 6.21 6.90
C GLU A 50 -7.92 5.31 7.00
N LYS A 51 -9.05 5.74 6.43
CA LYS A 51 -10.29 4.94 6.38
C LYS A 51 -10.12 3.64 5.60
N VAL A 52 -9.39 3.67 4.48
CA VAL A 52 -9.08 2.45 3.72
C VAL A 52 -8.22 1.51 4.55
N LEU A 53 -7.18 2.03 5.19
CA LEU A 53 -6.28 1.23 6.01
C LEU A 53 -7.00 0.62 7.23
N GLU A 54 -7.89 1.37 7.88
CA GLU A 54 -8.74 0.91 8.97
C GLU A 54 -9.69 -0.21 8.52
N ALA A 55 -10.34 -0.04 7.36
CA ALA A 55 -11.21 -1.06 6.79
C ALA A 55 -10.46 -2.37 6.48
N ILE A 56 -9.25 -2.28 5.91
CA ILE A 56 -8.38 -3.44 5.66
C ILE A 56 -7.97 -4.10 6.98
N THR A 57 -7.62 -3.31 8.00
CA THR A 57 -7.24 -3.80 9.33
C THR A 57 -8.40 -4.56 9.97
N THR A 58 -9.59 -3.95 10.04
CA THR A 58 -10.82 -4.54 10.58
C THR A 58 -11.20 -5.83 9.87
N ALA A 59 -11.12 -5.85 8.52
CA ALA A 59 -11.44 -7.04 7.73
C ALA A 59 -10.50 -8.21 8.04
N ALA A 60 -9.23 -7.93 8.32
CA ALA A 60 -8.24 -8.94 8.65
C ALA A 60 -8.34 -9.43 10.09
N GLU A 61 -8.66 -8.55 11.04
CA GLU A 61 -8.96 -8.92 12.42
C GLU A 61 -10.14 -9.89 12.50
N HIS A 62 -11.23 -9.63 11.75
CA HIS A 62 -12.36 -10.55 11.64
C HIS A 62 -11.98 -11.94 11.10
N ARG A 63 -10.90 -12.03 10.33
CA ARG A 63 -10.37 -13.27 9.75
C ARG A 63 -9.23 -13.87 10.57
N ASN A 64 -8.78 -13.19 11.62
CA ASN A 64 -7.61 -13.53 12.42
C ASN A 64 -6.33 -13.74 11.57
N ILE A 65 -6.09 -12.84 10.62
CA ILE A 65 -4.91 -12.85 9.75
C ILE A 65 -4.22 -11.49 9.77
N LYS A 66 -3.00 -11.40 9.24
CA LYS A 66 -2.31 -10.11 9.04
C LYS A 66 -3.03 -9.30 7.97
N ARG A 67 -3.18 -7.99 8.18
CA ARG A 67 -3.96 -7.09 7.31
C ARG A 67 -3.52 -7.05 5.85
N PHE A 68 -2.22 -7.19 5.61
CA PHE A 68 -1.67 -7.20 4.24
C PHE A 68 -1.51 -8.59 3.64
N HIS A 69 -1.77 -9.66 4.39
CA HIS A 69 -1.60 -11.02 3.87
C HIS A 69 -2.44 -11.30 2.62
N PRO A 70 -3.74 -10.95 2.54
CA PRO A 70 -4.52 -11.17 1.32
C PRO A 70 -3.95 -10.47 0.09
N ILE A 71 -3.47 -9.22 0.24
CA ILE A 71 -2.90 -8.44 -0.86
C ILE A 71 -1.60 -9.06 -1.34
N VAL A 72 -0.73 -9.48 -0.41
CA VAL A 72 0.54 -10.13 -0.72
C VAL A 72 0.31 -11.51 -1.37
N GLU A 73 -0.69 -12.27 -0.95
CA GLU A 73 -1.06 -13.53 -1.59
C GLU A 73 -1.61 -13.32 -3.00
N GLY A 74 -2.33 -12.22 -3.28
CA GLY A 74 -2.77 -11.88 -4.63
C GLY A 74 -1.62 -11.69 -5.63
N LEU A 75 -0.45 -11.25 -5.18
CA LEU A 75 0.76 -11.17 -6.02
C LEU A 75 1.31 -12.55 -6.43
N ARG A 76 0.93 -13.63 -5.74
CA ARG A 76 1.33 -15.00 -6.08
C ARG A 76 0.42 -15.66 -7.11
N ASP A 77 -0.71 -15.03 -7.46
CA ASP A 77 -1.63 -15.54 -8.47
C ASP A 77 -0.99 -15.54 -9.87
N HIS A 78 -1.55 -16.33 -10.79
CA HIS A 78 -1.08 -16.39 -12.18
C HIS A 78 -1.63 -15.24 -13.05
N SER A 79 -2.66 -14.53 -12.58
CA SER A 79 -3.23 -13.37 -13.25
C SER A 79 -2.32 -12.15 -13.10
N VAL A 80 -1.68 -11.78 -14.21
CA VAL A 80 -0.93 -10.52 -14.31
C VAL A 80 -1.79 -9.31 -13.95
N GLN A 81 -3.08 -9.34 -14.28
CA GLN A 81 -4.00 -8.25 -13.93
C GLN A 81 -4.19 -8.10 -12.42
N LEU A 82 -4.29 -9.21 -11.69
CA LEU A 82 -4.34 -9.19 -10.23
C LEU A 82 -3.00 -8.74 -9.65
N GLN A 83 -1.88 -9.24 -10.17
CA GLN A 83 -0.54 -8.84 -9.72
C GLN A 83 -0.31 -7.33 -9.86
N VAL A 84 -0.64 -6.76 -11.03
CA VAL A 84 -0.58 -5.31 -11.27
C VAL A 84 -1.48 -4.56 -10.29
N ALA A 85 -2.70 -5.03 -10.09
CA ALA A 85 -3.66 -4.36 -9.23
C ALA A 85 -3.27 -4.41 -7.73
N CYS A 86 -2.74 -5.54 -7.27
CA CYS A 86 -2.19 -5.67 -5.92
C CYS A 86 -0.97 -4.77 -5.73
N MET A 87 -0.06 -4.72 -6.71
CA MET A 87 1.11 -3.85 -6.63
C MET A 87 0.71 -2.36 -6.66
N GLN A 88 -0.30 -2.01 -7.44
CA GLN A 88 -0.89 -0.66 -7.46
C GLN A 88 -1.47 -0.27 -6.10
N LEU A 89 -2.20 -1.16 -5.44
CA LEU A 89 -2.74 -0.89 -4.09
C LEU A 89 -1.61 -0.75 -3.06
N ILE A 90 -0.57 -1.59 -3.16
CA ILE A 90 0.62 -1.47 -2.30
C ILE A 90 1.24 -0.09 -2.48
N ASN A 91 1.50 0.34 -3.73
CA ASN A 91 2.04 1.66 -4.03
C ASN A 91 1.17 2.76 -3.44
N ALA A 92 -0.14 2.75 -3.71
CA ALA A 92 -1.06 3.72 -3.13
C ALA A 92 -0.94 3.78 -1.60
N LEU A 93 -0.89 2.64 -0.92
CA LEU A 93 -0.81 2.61 0.55
C LEU A 93 0.54 3.06 1.12
N VAL A 94 1.66 2.85 0.41
CA VAL A 94 3.00 3.22 0.90
C VAL A 94 3.46 4.61 0.47
N THR A 95 2.77 5.23 -0.51
CA THR A 95 3.09 6.58 -1.01
C THR A 95 2.06 7.63 -0.62
N SER A 96 0.84 7.24 -0.23
CA SER A 96 -0.18 8.21 0.23
C SER A 96 0.15 8.96 1.53
N PRO A 97 0.81 8.37 2.55
CA PRO A 97 1.10 9.09 3.79
C PRO A 97 2.19 10.17 3.63
N ASP A 98 1.95 11.37 4.17
CA ASP A 98 2.96 12.46 4.16
C ASP A 98 4.10 12.20 5.15
N ASP A 99 3.82 11.51 6.26
CA ASP A 99 4.81 11.20 7.29
C ASP A 99 5.71 10.03 6.89
N LEU A 100 7.03 10.27 6.87
CA LEU A 100 8.04 9.26 6.54
C LEU A 100 7.98 8.04 7.46
N ASP A 101 7.81 8.23 8.78
CA ASP A 101 7.81 7.12 9.73
C ASP A 101 6.62 6.19 9.44
N PHE A 102 5.48 6.77 9.08
CA PHE A 102 4.30 6.04 8.65
C PHE A 102 4.52 5.32 7.32
N ARG A 103 5.09 5.97 6.30
CA ARG A 103 5.44 5.31 5.03
C ARG A 103 6.37 4.11 5.25
N LEU A 104 7.43 4.31 6.04
CA LEU A 104 8.38 3.25 6.41
C LEU A 104 7.69 2.13 7.20
N HIS A 105 6.78 2.47 8.11
CA HIS A 105 6.03 1.48 8.89
C HIS A 105 5.21 0.54 7.99
N ILE A 106 4.39 1.11 7.09
CA ILE A 106 3.54 0.33 6.17
C ILE A 106 4.38 -0.51 5.21
N ARG A 107 5.42 0.09 4.60
CA ARG A 107 6.32 -0.62 3.69
C ARG A 107 7.02 -1.79 4.40
N ASN A 108 7.54 -1.56 5.61
CA ASN A 108 8.18 -2.63 6.38
C ASN A 108 7.19 -3.73 6.79
N GLU A 109 5.93 -3.39 7.04
CA GLU A 109 4.91 -4.40 7.32
C GLU A 109 4.60 -5.28 6.09
N PHE A 110 4.47 -4.70 4.89
CA PHE A 110 4.37 -5.48 3.64
C PHE A 110 5.57 -6.41 3.45
N MET A 111 6.78 -5.91 3.71
CA MET A 111 8.00 -6.72 3.62
C MET A 111 7.97 -7.91 4.60
N ARG A 112 7.52 -7.70 5.86
CA ARG A 112 7.31 -8.77 6.85
C ARG A 112 6.14 -9.69 6.53
N CYS A 113 5.18 -9.26 5.70
CA CYS A 113 4.09 -10.09 5.21
C CYS A 113 4.48 -10.98 4.03
N GLY A 114 5.73 -10.90 3.56
CA GLY A 114 6.28 -11.80 2.54
C GLY A 114 6.55 -11.14 1.19
N LEU A 115 6.29 -9.83 1.05
CA LEU A 115 6.53 -9.10 -0.21
C LEU A 115 7.98 -9.25 -0.69
N LYS A 116 8.96 -9.17 0.23
CA LYS A 116 10.39 -9.32 -0.09
C LYS A 116 10.71 -10.59 -0.86
N ALA A 117 10.04 -11.71 -0.54
CA ALA A 117 10.27 -13.00 -1.19
C ALA A 117 9.61 -13.10 -2.58
N ILE A 118 8.62 -12.25 -2.85
CA ILE A 118 7.82 -12.27 -4.09
C ILE A 118 8.39 -11.32 -5.14
N LEU A 119 8.97 -10.18 -4.72
CA LEU A 119 9.52 -9.17 -5.63
C LEU A 119 10.46 -9.74 -6.73
N PRO A 120 11.39 -10.68 -6.44
CA PRO A 120 12.24 -11.25 -7.50
C PRO A 120 11.44 -12.00 -8.58
N HIS A 121 10.34 -12.66 -8.20
CA HIS A 121 9.47 -13.33 -9.13
C HIS A 121 8.66 -12.35 -9.99
N LEU A 122 8.18 -11.24 -9.40
CA LEU A 122 7.43 -10.22 -10.15
C LEU A 122 8.31 -9.55 -11.21
N ASN A 123 9.59 -9.31 -10.92
CA ASN A 123 10.55 -8.68 -11.85
C ASN A 123 10.85 -9.49 -13.13
N ILE A 124 10.50 -10.78 -13.18
CA ILE A 124 10.73 -11.61 -14.38
C ILE A 124 9.45 -11.79 -15.22
N ILE A 125 8.31 -11.29 -14.74
CA ILE A 125 7.04 -11.35 -15.46
C ILE A 125 7.03 -10.29 -16.54
N LYS A 126 6.77 -10.68 -17.79
CA LYS A 126 6.71 -9.75 -18.92
C LYS A 126 5.40 -8.97 -18.90
N SER A 127 5.40 -7.79 -18.27
CA SER A 127 4.25 -6.89 -18.26
C SER A 127 4.68 -5.45 -17.99
N ASP A 128 4.57 -4.59 -19.01
CA ASP A 128 4.89 -3.17 -18.89
C ASP A 128 4.14 -2.48 -17.74
N ALA A 129 2.87 -2.87 -17.52
CA ALA A 129 2.07 -2.34 -16.43
C ALA A 129 2.61 -2.75 -15.05
N LEU A 130 3.10 -3.98 -14.90
CA LEU A 130 3.70 -4.44 -13.66
C LEU A 130 5.07 -3.80 -13.45
N ASP A 131 5.87 -3.70 -14.51
CA ASP A 131 7.18 -3.06 -14.48
C ASP A 131 7.09 -1.60 -14.02
N ILE A 132 6.07 -0.87 -14.48
CA ILE A 132 5.77 0.48 -13.99
C ILE A 132 5.50 0.47 -12.48
N GLN A 133 4.66 -0.44 -11.98
CA GLN A 133 4.33 -0.47 -10.55
C GLN A 133 5.55 -0.87 -9.68
N LEU A 134 6.37 -1.81 -10.15
CA LEU A 134 7.61 -2.18 -9.47
C LEU A 134 8.61 -1.03 -9.43
N LYS A 135 8.72 -0.29 -10.54
CA LYS A 135 9.58 0.90 -10.61
C LYS A 135 9.11 1.99 -9.64
N VAL A 136 7.81 2.30 -9.60
CA VAL A 136 7.25 3.27 -8.64
C VAL A 136 7.58 2.88 -7.20
N PHE A 137 7.45 1.59 -6.86
CA PHE A 137 7.76 1.10 -5.53
C PHE A 137 9.23 1.31 -5.15
N GLU A 138 10.14 1.01 -6.07
CA GLU A 138 11.58 1.13 -5.86
C GLU A 138 12.02 2.59 -5.77
N GLU A 139 11.51 3.46 -6.64
CA GLU A 139 11.79 4.90 -6.63
C GLU A 139 11.38 5.53 -5.30
N HIS A 140 10.14 5.30 -4.84
CA HIS A 140 9.69 5.84 -3.55
C HIS A 140 10.42 5.21 -2.35
N LYS A 141 10.86 3.94 -2.46
CA LYS A 141 11.71 3.35 -1.41
C LYS A 141 13.04 4.09 -1.33
N GLU A 142 13.66 4.40 -2.46
CA GLU A 142 14.94 5.13 -2.49
C GLU A 142 14.77 6.56 -1.95
N GLU A 143 13.70 7.25 -2.34
CA GLU A 143 13.34 8.57 -1.80
C GLU A 143 13.19 8.56 -0.28
N ASP A 144 12.46 7.58 0.26
CA ASP A 144 12.31 7.40 1.72
C ASP A 144 13.66 7.15 2.41
N MET A 145 14.57 6.39 1.78
CA MET A 145 15.90 6.12 2.33
C MET A 145 16.77 7.38 2.35
N ILE A 146 16.67 8.22 1.32
CA ILE A 146 17.36 9.51 1.25
C ILE A 146 16.82 10.45 2.33
N GLU A 147 15.50 10.58 2.46
CA GLU A 147 14.88 11.41 3.50
C GLU A 147 15.29 10.94 4.90
N PHE A 148 15.27 9.62 5.13
CA PHE A 148 15.71 9.03 6.39
C PHE A 148 17.19 9.31 6.70
N ALA A 149 18.06 9.21 5.70
CA ALA A 149 19.48 9.50 5.84
C ALA A 149 19.72 10.98 6.22
N HIS A 150 18.99 11.91 5.60
CA HIS A 150 19.05 13.33 5.96
C HIS A 150 18.60 13.57 7.41
N ARG A 151 17.47 13.00 7.84
CA ARG A 151 17.02 13.10 9.26
C ARG A 151 18.07 12.55 10.23
N LEU A 152 18.77 11.48 9.87
CA LEU A 152 19.85 10.91 10.68
C LEU A 152 21.06 11.83 10.77
N GLU A 153 21.43 12.49 9.66
CA GLU A 153 22.52 13.48 9.63
C GLU A 153 22.18 14.70 10.50
N ASP A 154 20.95 15.21 10.43
CA ASP A 154 20.49 16.32 11.26
C ASP A 154 20.60 15.98 12.76
N ILE A 155 20.11 14.81 13.17
CA ILE A 155 20.22 14.32 14.55
C ILE A 155 21.69 14.20 14.99
N ARG A 156 22.56 13.70 14.12
CA ARG A 156 24.00 13.58 14.44
C ARG A 156 24.64 14.96 14.63
N CYS A 157 24.32 15.93 13.78
CA CYS A 157 24.80 17.31 13.91
C CYS A 157 24.33 17.94 15.22
N GLU A 158 23.07 17.74 15.63
CA GLU A 158 22.56 18.22 16.92
C GLU A 158 23.29 17.60 18.11
N LEU A 159 23.59 16.30 18.05
CA LEU A 159 24.29 15.57 19.11
C LEU A 159 25.80 15.88 19.19
N GLU A 160 26.43 16.28 18.07
CA GLU A 160 27.84 16.70 18.02
C GLU A 160 28.05 18.14 18.56
N TYR A 161 27.00 18.97 18.64
CA TYR A 161 27.02 20.31 19.25
C TYR A 161 26.02 20.48 20.41
N PRO A 162 26.12 19.71 21.51
CA PRO A 162 25.12 19.70 22.57
C PRO A 162 25.06 20.98 23.42
N PHE A 163 26.02 21.91 23.29
CA PHE A 163 26.10 23.13 24.10
C PHE A 163 26.58 24.36 23.29
N LYS A 164 25.64 25.02 22.62
CA LYS A 164 25.70 26.47 22.36
C LYS A 164 24.32 27.09 22.63
N GLN A 165 23.88 27.05 23.88
CA GLN A 165 22.87 27.94 24.47
C GLN A 165 23.21 28.11 25.95
#